data_AF-A0A8T4RCI4-F1
#
_entry.id   AF-A0A8T4RCI4-F1
#
_cell.length_a   1.000
_cell.length_b   1.000
_cell.length_c   1.000
_cell.angle_alpha   90.00
_cell.angle_beta   90.00
_cell.angle_gamma   90.00
#
_symmetry.space_group_name_H-M   'P 1'
#
loop_
_entity.id
_entity.type
_entity.pdbx_description
1 polymer ?
#
loop_
_entity_poly.entity_id
_entity_poly.type
_entity_poly.pdbx_seq_one_letter_code
_entity_poly.pdbx_strand_id
1 'polypeptide(L)'
;MACYLVPTAAAFVHFIMRRKIPSMKGKYHQWLNQLFLGGAVFGIVDHAWNRELLWSGKNLASDMALGVTITLTIILIWTFMVAVDKAREKHLQKSVH
;
A
#
# COMPACT_ATOMS: atom_id res chain seq x y z
N MET A 1 -1.41 11.45 -15.14
CA MET A 1 -0.69 10.19 -15.34
C MET A 1 0.54 10.24 -14.47
N ALA A 2 0.43 9.62 -13.31
CA ALA A 2 1.45 9.44 -12.26
C ALA A 2 0.83 8.67 -11.07
N CYS A 3 -0.34 8.05 -11.24
CA CYS A 3 -1.10 7.49 -10.12
C CYS A 3 -0.37 6.27 -9.53
N TYR A 4 0.39 5.53 -10.33
CA TYR A 4 1.26 4.44 -9.91
C TYR A 4 2.58 4.95 -9.30
N LEU A 5 3.02 6.16 -9.63
CA LEU A 5 4.23 6.78 -9.06
C LEU A 5 4.02 7.08 -7.58
N VAL A 6 2.81 7.44 -7.14
CA VAL A 6 2.55 7.75 -5.72
C VAL A 6 2.68 6.49 -4.83
N PRO A 7 2.01 5.35 -5.13
CA PRO A 7 2.23 4.07 -4.44
C PRO A 7 3.66 3.57 -4.58
N THR A 8 4.30 3.77 -5.74
CA THR A 8 5.70 3.34 -5.96
C THR A 8 6.67 4.17 -5.11
N ALA A 9 6.50 5.48 -5.06
CA ALA A 9 7.30 6.37 -4.21
C ALA A 9 7.03 6.09 -2.72
N ALA A 10 5.77 5.87 -2.33
CA ALA A 10 5.41 5.47 -0.98
C ALA A 10 6.05 4.12 -0.61
N ALA A 11 6.01 3.13 -1.49
CA ALA A 11 6.68 1.84 -1.32
C ALA A 11 8.20 2.01 -1.19
N PHE A 12 8.82 2.85 -2.02
CA PHE A 12 10.25 3.09 -2.03
C PHE A 12 10.72 3.82 -0.78
N VAL A 13 10.02 4.89 -0.37
CA VAL A 13 10.27 5.61 0.88
C VAL A 13 10.07 4.69 2.08
N HIS A 14 8.99 3.90 2.10
CA HIS A 14 8.73 2.95 3.17
C HIS A 14 9.80 1.83 3.22
N PHE A 15 10.28 1.37 2.07
CA PHE A 15 11.38 0.40 1.98
C PHE A 15 12.69 0.99 2.52
N ILE A 16 13.03 2.22 2.16
CA ILE A 16 14.21 2.93 2.69
C ILE A 16 14.09 3.17 4.20
N MET A 17 12.92 3.61 4.68
CA MET A 17 12.66 3.81 6.11
C MET A 17 12.75 2.51 6.88
N ARG A 18 12.25 1.39 6.35
CA ARG A 18 12.44 0.06 6.96
C ARG A 18 13.91 -0.32 7.08
N ARG A 19 14.73 0.03 6.08
CA ARG A 19 16.17 -0.26 6.09
C ARG A 19 16.91 0.51 7.18
N LYS A 20 16.45 1.73 7.51
CA LYS A 20 17.04 2.60 8.54
C LYS A 20 16.45 2.42 9.94
N ILE A 21 15.19 2.03 10.08
CA ILE A 21 14.48 1.98 11.36
C ILE A 21 14.20 0.52 11.76
N PRO A 22 14.95 -0.06 12.72
CA PRO A 22 14.78 -1.46 13.12
C PRO A 22 13.40 -1.76 13.73
N SER A 23 12.72 -0.77 14.31
CA SER A 23 11.34 -0.87 14.80
C SER A 23 10.33 -1.22 13.69
N MET A 24 10.60 -0.86 12.43
CA MET A 24 9.74 -1.15 11.29
C MET A 24 9.97 -2.55 10.67
N LYS A 25 10.80 -3.40 11.28
CA LYS A 25 11.05 -4.78 10.81
C LYS A 25 9.96 -5.79 11.22
N GLY A 26 8.94 -5.36 11.95
CA GLY A 26 7.84 -6.24 12.38
C GLY A 26 7.00 -6.80 11.22
N LYS A 27 6.40 -7.98 11.45
CA LYS A 27 5.48 -8.71 10.54
C LYS A 27 4.44 -7.79 9.89
N TYR A 28 3.87 -6.85 10.65
CA TYR A 28 2.85 -5.92 10.16
C TYR A 28 3.37 -4.95 9.08
N HIS A 29 4.61 -4.47 9.19
CA HIS A 29 5.21 -3.61 8.17
C HIS A 29 5.62 -4.39 6.92
N GLN A 30 5.82 -5.71 7.01
CA GLN A 30 5.96 -6.59 5.85
C GLN A 30 4.70 -6.63 5.01
N TRP A 31 3.54 -6.78 5.65
CA TRP A 31 2.25 -6.76 4.96
C TRP A 31 1.97 -5.43 4.29
N LEU A 32 2.25 -4.31 4.97
CA LEU A 32 2.06 -2.97 4.39
C LEU A 32 2.90 -2.78 3.11
N ASN A 33 4.15 -3.25 3.11
CA ASN A 33 5.02 -3.15 1.95
C ASN A 33 4.53 -4.01 0.77
N GLN A 34 3.99 -5.19 1.04
CA GLN A 34 3.39 -6.04 0.00
C GLN A 34 2.12 -5.41 -0.57
N LEU A 35 1.29 -4.79 0.27
CA LEU A 35 0.09 -4.06 -0.19
C LEU A 35 0.45 -2.86 -1.07
N PHE A 36 1.47 -2.09 -0.73
CA PHE A 36 1.94 -1.00 -1.59
C PHE A 36 2.52 -1.50 -2.92
N LEU A 37 3.29 -2.59 -2.91
CA LEU A 37 3.79 -3.22 -4.15
C LEU A 37 2.64 -3.73 -5.02
N GLY A 38 1.65 -4.40 -4.43
CA GLY A 38 0.45 -4.86 -5.13
C GLY A 38 -0.34 -3.69 -5.73
N GLY A 39 -0.52 -2.60 -4.98
CA GLY A 39 -1.16 -1.38 -5.47
C GLY A 39 -0.41 -0.71 -6.63
N ALA A 40 0.93 -0.71 -6.58
CA ALA A 40 1.75 -0.21 -7.68
C ALA A 40 1.60 -1.06 -8.95
N VAL A 41 1.64 -2.40 -8.83
CA VAL A 41 1.43 -3.33 -9.95
C VAL A 41 0.01 -3.17 -10.51
N PHE A 42 -1.00 -3.07 -9.64
CA PHE A 42 -2.38 -2.83 -10.06
C PHE A 42 -2.50 -1.54 -10.88
N GLY A 43 -1.90 -0.43 -10.42
CA GLY A 43 -1.89 0.82 -11.18
C GLY A 43 -1.18 0.72 -12.54
N ILE A 44 -0.12 -0.10 -12.64
CA ILE A 44 0.54 -0.38 -13.92
C ILE A 44 -0.37 -1.19 -14.85
N VAL A 45 -1.02 -2.24 -14.33
CA VAL A 45 -1.93 -3.10 -15.10
C VAL A 45 -3.18 -2.35 -15.56
N ASP A 46 -3.78 -1.54 -14.70
CA ASP A 46 -4.96 -0.71 -15.01
C ASP A 46 -4.67 0.25 -16.17
N HIS A 47 -3.55 0.98 -16.09
CA HIS A 47 -3.12 1.84 -17.19
C HIS A 47 -2.70 1.06 -18.46
N ALA A 48 -2.15 -0.15 -18.32
CA ALA A 48 -1.79 -1.00 -19.45
C ALA A 48 -3.03 -1.48 -20.20
N TRP A 49 -4.04 -1.88 -19.45
CA TRP A 49 -5.31 -2.36 -19.97
C TRP A 49 -6.08 -1.25 -20.70
N ASN A 50 -6.14 -0.05 -20.12
CA ASN A 50 -6.78 1.11 -20.73
C ASN A 50 -5.98 1.73 -21.89
N ARG A 51 -4.81 1.18 -22.24
CA ARG A 51 -3.88 1.69 -23.27
C ARG A 51 -3.44 3.15 -23.03
N GLU A 52 -3.60 3.65 -21.81
CA GLU A 52 -3.21 4.99 -21.40
C GLU A 52 -1.78 5.04 -20.85
N LEU A 53 -1.01 3.97 -21.06
CA LEU A 53 0.28 3.74 -20.41
C LEU A 53 1.31 4.85 -20.65
N LEU A 54 1.16 5.68 -21.70
CA LEU A 54 2.19 6.64 -22.08
C LEU A 54 1.72 8.07 -22.41
N TRP A 55 0.45 8.37 -22.78
CA TRP A 55 0.05 9.77 -23.09
C TRP A 55 -1.46 10.01 -23.35
N SER A 56 -2.30 10.15 -22.32
CA SER A 56 -3.65 10.76 -22.41
C SER A 56 -3.73 12.02 -21.54
N GLY A 57 -3.17 13.13 -22.06
CA GLY A 57 -2.90 14.39 -21.35
C GLY A 57 -4.12 15.23 -20.93
N LYS A 58 -5.22 14.62 -20.45
CA LYS A 58 -6.46 15.37 -20.19
C LYS A 58 -6.61 15.84 -18.74
N ASN A 59 -6.17 15.11 -17.71
CA ASN A 59 -6.32 15.56 -16.31
C ASN A 59 -5.28 14.97 -15.33
N LEU A 60 -4.16 15.66 -15.12
CA LEU A 60 -3.13 15.24 -14.15
C LEU A 60 -3.66 15.17 -12.70
N ALA A 61 -4.57 16.09 -12.35
CA ALA A 61 -5.14 16.18 -11.00
C ALA A 61 -6.02 14.97 -10.63
N SER A 62 -6.84 14.47 -11.55
CA SER A 62 -7.66 13.27 -11.29
C SER A 62 -6.78 12.04 -11.06
N ASP A 63 -5.70 11.92 -11.83
CA ASP A 63 -4.80 10.77 -11.73
C ASP A 63 -4.00 10.79 -10.43
N MET A 64 -3.58 11.97 -9.96
CA MET A 64 -2.95 12.09 -8.64
C MET A 64 -3.95 11.82 -7.51
N ALA A 65 -5.19 12.30 -7.63
CA ALA A 65 -6.24 12.00 -6.65
C ALA A 65 -6.49 10.50 -6.55
N LEU A 66 -6.55 9.77 -7.67
CA LEU A 66 -6.67 8.32 -7.71
C LEU A 66 -5.49 7.62 -7.01
N GLY A 67 -4.26 8.04 -7.27
CA GLY A 67 -3.07 7.50 -6.59
C GLY A 67 -3.10 7.71 -5.06
N VAL A 68 -3.58 8.88 -4.61
CA VAL A 68 -3.79 9.18 -3.19
C VAL A 68 -4.90 8.33 -2.60
N THR A 69 -6.04 8.18 -3.29
CA THR A 69 -7.14 7.32 -2.86
C THR A 69 -6.68 5.88 -2.68
N ILE A 70 -5.97 5.32 -3.66
CA ILE A 70 -5.43 3.94 -3.58
C ILE A 70 -4.50 3.81 -2.36
N THR A 71 -3.61 4.79 -2.14
CA THR A 71 -2.69 4.79 -1.00
C THR A 71 -3.43 4.84 0.34
N LEU A 72 -4.44 5.70 0.47
CA LEU A 72 -5.27 5.80 1.67
C LEU A 72 -6.04 4.51 1.93
N THR A 73 -6.63 3.92 0.89
CA THR A 73 -7.34 2.64 0.98
C THR A 73 -6.40 1.52 1.43
N ILE A 74 -5.16 1.45 0.90
CA ILE A 74 -4.15 0.48 1.35
C ILE A 74 -3.84 0.64 2.84
N ILE A 75 -3.66 1.87 3.32
CA ILE A 75 -3.40 2.14 4.73
C ILE A 75 -4.59 1.71 5.60
N LEU A 76 -5.83 2.02 5.19
CA LEU A 76 -7.04 1.64 5.92
C LEU A 76 -7.22 0.10 6.00
N ILE A 77 -7.00 -0.60 4.89
CA ILE A 77 -7.08 -2.07 4.88
C ILE A 77 -5.99 -2.66 5.77
N TRP A 78 -4.77 -2.11 5.70
CA TRP A 78 -3.67 -2.57 6.53
C TRP A 78 -3.96 -2.38 8.02
N THR A 79 -4.44 -1.21 8.45
CA THR A 79 -4.76 -0.97 9.87
C THR A 79 -5.85 -1.92 10.36
N PHE A 80 -6.85 -2.20 9.53
CA PHE A 80 -7.88 -3.19 9.84
C PHE A 80 -7.30 -4.60 9.99
N MET A 81 -6.46 -5.05 9.05
CA MET A 81 -5.80 -6.36 9.14
C MET A 81 -4.95 -6.50 10.40
N VAL A 82 -4.21 -5.45 10.78
CA VAL A 82 -3.41 -5.41 12.00
C VAL A 82 -4.30 -5.49 13.25
N ALA A 83 -5.43 -4.77 13.26
CA ALA A 83 -6.37 -4.80 14.38
C ALA A 83 -6.98 -6.20 14.56
N VAL A 84 -7.37 -6.85 13.46
CA VAL A 84 -7.91 -8.22 13.48
C VAL A 84 -6.86 -9.24 13.93
N ASP A 85 -5.62 -9.14 13.45
CA ASP A 85 -4.52 -10.05 13.85
C ASP A 85 -4.24 -9.93 15.36
N LYS A 86 -4.14 -8.69 15.86
CA LYS A 86 -3.93 -8.42 17.29
C LYS A 86 -5.10 -8.90 18.15
N ALA A 87 -6.34 -8.72 17.68
CA ALA A 87 -7.52 -9.23 18.39
C ALA A 87 -7.48 -10.76 18.46
N ARG A 88 -7.13 -11.43 17.37
CA ARG A 88 -6.99 -12.89 17.31
C ARG A 88 -5.91 -13.40 18.26
N GLU A 89 -4.73 -12.78 18.27
CA GLU A 89 -3.62 -13.15 19.17
C GLU A 89 -4.03 -13.03 20.65
N LYS A 90 -4.76 -11.97 21.03
CA LYS A 90 -5.30 -11.81 22.38
C LYS A 90 -6.30 -12.90 22.76
N HIS A 91 -7.20 -13.25 21.84
CA HIS A 91 -8.18 -14.32 22.06
C HIS A 91 -7.50 -15.69 22.23
N LEU A 92 -6.47 -15.97 21.43
CA LEU A 92 -5.70 -17.21 21.53
C LEU A 92 -4.95 -17.31 22.87
N GLN A 93 -4.31 -16.24 23.34
CA GLN A 93 -3.64 -16.24 24.64
C GLN A 93 -4.62 -16.44 25.81
N LYS A 94 -5.83 -15.85 25.72
CA LYS A 94 -6.88 -16.04 26.73
C LYS A 94 -7.46 -17.45 26.75
N SER A 95 -7.38 -18.21 25.65
CA SER A 95 -7.88 -19.60 25.58
C SER A 95 -6.88 -20.65 26.09
N VAL A 96 -5.62 -20.27 26.29
CA VAL A 96 -4.53 -21.15 26.74
C VAL A 96 -4.28 -21.05 28.26
N HIS A 97 -4.93 -20.10 28.93
CA HIS A 97 -4.96 -19.94 30.39
C HIS A 97 -6.37 -20.19 30.91
#